data_AF-A0A3D1RI51-F1
#
_entry.id   AF-A0A3D1RI51-F1
#
_cell.length_a   1.000
_cell.length_b   1.000
_cell.length_c   1.000
_cell.angle_alpha   90.00
_cell.angle_beta   90.00
_cell.angle_gamma   90.00
#
_symmetry.space_group_name_H-M   'P 1'
#
loop_
_entity.id
_entity.type
_entity.pdbx_description
1 polymer ?
#
loop_
_entity_poly.entity_id
_entity_poly.type
_entity_poly.pdbx_seq_one_letter_code
_entity_poly.pdbx_strand_id
1 'polypeptide(L)'
;MKVFRDYIKNECVGIAVANESKRFKNPDLKPSRNYYCDVASVKVSKGNAVKAVCEYFEIKPEEIVTIGDGENDLSMFELTPNSVAMGNSLPEIKEKANYVTASNDEDEGS
;
A
#
# COMPACT_ATOMS: atom_id res chain seq x y z
N MET A 1 -2.39 -4.89 -22.10
CA MET A 1 -2.98 -4.95 -20.74
C MET A 1 -4.50 -4.97 -20.68
N LYS A 2 -5.25 -4.26 -21.53
CA LYS A 2 -6.73 -4.23 -21.46
C LYS A 2 -7.38 -5.63 -21.50
N VAL A 3 -7.00 -6.48 -22.47
CA VAL A 3 -7.52 -7.85 -22.60
C VAL A 3 -7.30 -8.69 -21.33
N PHE A 4 -6.11 -8.60 -20.74
CA PHE A 4 -5.78 -9.33 -19.51
C PHE A 4 -6.61 -8.85 -18.30
N ARG A 5 -6.82 -7.52 -18.17
CA ARG A 5 -7.69 -6.97 -17.12
C ARG A 5 -9.13 -7.38 -17.30
N ASP A 6 -9.63 -7.33 -18.54
CA ASP A 6 -10.99 -7.74 -18.86
C ASP A 6 -11.18 -9.23 -18.53
N TYR A 7 -10.19 -10.08 -18.84
CA TYR A 7 -10.19 -11.50 -18.45
C TYR A 7 -10.22 -11.69 -16.93
N ILE A 8 -9.32 -11.05 -16.16
CA ILE A 8 -9.33 -11.17 -14.69
C ILE A 8 -10.67 -10.72 -14.12
N LYS A 9 -11.20 -9.60 -14.60
CA LYS A 9 -12.45 -9.02 -14.08
C LYS A 9 -13.67 -9.90 -14.37
N ASN A 10 -13.71 -10.55 -15.53
CA ASN A 10 -14.89 -11.29 -15.98
C ASN A 10 -14.84 -12.77 -15.60
N GLU A 11 -13.65 -13.38 -15.64
CA GLU A 11 -13.48 -14.83 -15.50
C GLU A 11 -12.95 -15.25 -14.12
N CYS A 12 -12.31 -14.33 -13.37
CA CYS A 12 -11.68 -14.66 -12.10
C CYS A 12 -12.37 -13.96 -10.91
N VAL A 13 -13.24 -14.69 -10.21
CA VAL A 13 -13.96 -14.16 -9.05
C VAL A 13 -13.02 -13.96 -7.86
N GLY A 14 -13.05 -12.76 -7.27
CA GLY A 14 -12.38 -12.48 -6.00
C GLY A 14 -10.89 -12.13 -6.10
N ILE A 15 -10.34 -11.99 -7.30
CA ILE A 15 -8.97 -11.49 -7.53
C ILE A 15 -8.98 -10.24 -8.42
N ALA A 16 -7.96 -9.41 -8.27
CA ALA A 16 -7.77 -8.20 -9.07
C ALA A 16 -6.29 -7.87 -9.22
N VAL A 17 -5.97 -7.01 -10.18
CA VAL A 17 -4.65 -6.37 -10.26
C VAL A 17 -4.52 -5.42 -9.07
N ALA A 18 -3.65 -5.75 -8.12
CA ALA A 18 -3.44 -5.00 -6.89
C ALA A 18 -2.40 -3.89 -7.07
N ASN A 19 -1.38 -4.12 -7.90
CA ASN A 19 -0.37 -3.13 -8.24
C ASN A 19 0.24 -3.42 -9.61
N GLU A 20 0.76 -2.40 -10.27
CA GLU A 20 1.39 -2.57 -11.57
C GLU A 20 2.43 -1.47 -11.83
N SER A 21 3.41 -1.79 -12.66
CA SER A 21 4.39 -0.80 -13.08
C SER A 21 3.73 0.39 -13.80
N LYS A 22 4.13 1.62 -13.46
CA LYS A 22 3.68 2.86 -14.14
C LYS A 22 3.96 2.84 -15.65
N ARG A 23 4.92 2.02 -16.09
CA ARG A 23 5.28 1.82 -17.51
C ARG A 23 4.18 1.16 -18.33
N PHE A 24 3.28 0.39 -17.71
CA PHE A 24 2.08 -0.08 -18.43
C PHE A 24 1.14 1.06 -18.83
N LYS A 25 1.18 2.20 -18.13
CA LYS A 25 0.41 3.41 -18.45
C LYS A 25 1.19 4.38 -19.33
N ASN A 26 2.52 4.44 -19.19
CA ASN A 26 3.39 5.28 -20.00
C ASN A 26 4.69 4.51 -20.35
N PRO A 27 4.74 3.83 -21.52
CA PRO A 27 5.88 3.01 -21.94
C PRO A 27 7.21 3.77 -22.09
N ASP A 28 7.12 5.08 -22.37
CA ASP A 28 8.26 5.96 -22.62
C ASP A 28 8.96 6.45 -21.34
N LEU A 29 8.40 6.15 -20.17
CA LEU A 29 9.07 6.42 -18.89
C LEU A 29 10.44 5.72 -18.85
N LYS A 30 11.47 6.50 -18.51
CA LYS A 30 12.83 5.99 -18.29
C LYS A 30 12.79 4.80 -17.31
N PRO A 31 13.59 3.75 -17.54
CA PRO A 31 13.53 2.54 -16.72
C PRO A 31 14.01 2.87 -15.30
N SER A 32 13.08 2.89 -14.34
CA SER A 32 13.38 2.85 -12.90
C SER A 32 13.15 1.46 -12.30
N ARG A 33 12.20 0.68 -12.85
CA ARG A 33 11.92 -0.74 -12.53
C ARG A 33 11.39 -1.49 -13.77
N ASN A 34 11.48 -2.83 -13.75
CA ASN A 34 10.95 -3.72 -14.79
C ASN A 34 9.41 -3.67 -14.89
N TYR A 35 8.85 -4.17 -16.00
CA TYR A 35 7.40 -4.40 -16.10
C TYR A 35 6.97 -5.45 -15.07
N TYR A 36 5.99 -5.13 -14.23
CA TYR A 36 5.39 -6.06 -13.26
C TYR A 36 3.90 -5.78 -13.08
N CYS A 37 3.15 -6.83 -12.73
CA CYS A 37 1.72 -6.77 -12.45
C CYS A 37 1.43 -7.76 -11.32
N ASP A 38 1.08 -7.22 -10.15
CA ASP A 38 0.74 -8.00 -8.97
C ASP A 38 -0.76 -8.28 -9.01
N VAL A 39 -1.12 -9.56 -8.95
CA VAL A 39 -2.51 -10.01 -8.89
C VAL A 39 -2.74 -10.64 -7.53
N ALA A 40 -3.73 -10.15 -6.81
CA ALA A 40 -4.04 -10.62 -5.46
C ALA A 40 -5.54 -10.71 -5.24
N SER A 41 -5.95 -11.34 -4.13
CA SER A 41 -7.33 -11.33 -3.69
C SER A 41 -7.81 -9.90 -3.42
N VAL A 42 -9.05 -9.58 -3.79
CA VAL A 42 -9.67 -8.26 -3.52
C VAL A 42 -9.80 -7.95 -2.02
N LYS A 43 -9.61 -8.96 -1.16
CA LYS A 43 -9.61 -8.81 0.30
C LYS A 43 -8.23 -8.48 0.86
N VAL A 44 -7.17 -8.50 0.05
CA VAL A 44 -5.81 -8.20 0.51
C VAL A 44 -5.67 -6.70 0.73
N SER A 45 -5.33 -6.33 1.96
CA SER A 45 -4.87 -5.00 2.32
C SER A 45 -3.89 -5.12 3.50
N LYS A 46 -3.00 -4.14 3.65
CA LYS A 46 -2.10 -4.09 4.81
C LYS A 46 -2.89 -3.96 6.12
N GLY A 47 -3.98 -3.19 6.12
CA GLY A 47 -4.90 -3.07 7.25
C GLY A 47 -5.51 -4.40 7.67
N ASN A 48 -5.99 -5.22 6.73
CA ASN A 48 -6.53 -6.55 7.04
C ASN A 48 -5.45 -7.49 7.59
N ALA A 49 -4.22 -7.40 7.07
CA ALA A 49 -3.10 -8.18 7.57
C ALA A 49 -2.75 -7.80 9.02
N VAL A 50 -2.62 -6.50 9.32
CA VAL A 50 -2.36 -6.02 10.68
C VAL A 50 -3.50 -6.39 11.62
N LYS A 51 -4.75 -6.23 11.19
CA LYS A 51 -5.92 -6.62 11.97
C LYS A 51 -5.89 -8.10 12.34
N ALA A 52 -5.57 -8.98 11.40
CA ALA A 52 -5.46 -10.42 11.67
C ALA A 52 -4.35 -10.74 12.69
N VAL A 53 -3.22 -10.02 12.63
CA VAL A 53 -2.13 -10.16 13.62
C VAL A 53 -2.58 -9.67 14.99
N CYS A 54 -3.25 -8.52 15.07
CA CYS A 54 -3.81 -7.99 16.31
C CYS A 54 -4.81 -8.97 16.95
N GLU A 55 -5.72 -9.54 16.15
CA GLU A 55 -6.68 -10.54 16.61
C GLU A 55 -5.99 -11.79 17.15
N TYR A 56 -4.95 -12.28 16.46
CA TYR A 56 -4.21 -13.47 16.89
C TYR A 56 -3.47 -13.29 18.22
N PHE A 57 -2.92 -12.10 18.46
CA PHE A 57 -2.19 -11.79 19.69
C PHE A 57 -3.02 -11.08 20.75
N GLU A 58 -4.33 -10.89 20.51
CA GLU A 58 -5.25 -10.16 21.38
C GLU A 58 -4.79 -8.72 21.70
N ILE A 59 -4.14 -8.06 20.73
CA ILE A 59 -3.63 -6.69 20.84
C ILE A 59 -4.68 -5.72 20.30
N LYS A 60 -4.96 -4.64 21.04
CA LYS A 60 -5.92 -3.62 20.61
C LYS A 60 -5.27 -2.64 19.63
N PRO A 61 -6.05 -2.00 18.74
CA PRO A 61 -5.51 -1.03 17.81
C PRO A 61 -4.83 0.19 18.47
N GLU A 62 -5.24 0.55 19.69
CA GLU A 62 -4.63 1.65 20.46
C GLU A 62 -3.21 1.30 20.97
N GLU A 63 -2.84 0.02 20.96
CA GLU A 63 -1.57 -0.50 21.47
C GLU A 63 -0.52 -0.68 20.36
N ILE A 64 -0.89 -0.46 19.10
CA ILE A 64 0.01 -0.57 17.95
C ILE A 64 0.34 0.80 17.38
N VAL A 65 1.45 0.86 16.65
CA VAL A 65 1.84 2.01 15.81
C VAL A 65 1.94 1.49 14.37
N THR A 66 1.39 2.23 13.42
CA THR A 66 1.54 1.93 11.99
C THR A 66 2.35 3.02 11.32
N ILE A 67 3.27 2.64 10.44
CA ILE A 67 4.17 3.57 9.75
C ILE A 67 4.10 3.26 8.25
N GLY A 68 4.00 4.28 7.41
CA GLY A 68 3.90 4.09 5.97
C GLY A 68 4.11 5.38 5.16
N ASP A 69 4.19 5.22 3.86
CA ASP A 69 4.50 6.30 2.92
C ASP A 69 3.61 6.32 1.67
N GLY A 70 2.90 5.23 1.41
CA GLY A 70 2.11 5.05 0.19
C GLY A 70 0.61 4.85 0.42
N GLU A 71 -0.13 4.87 -0.69
CA GLU A 71 -1.59 4.64 -0.70
C GLU A 71 -1.97 3.27 -0.10
N ASN A 72 -1.11 2.25 -0.27
CA ASN A 72 -1.35 0.92 0.28
C ASN A 72 -1.25 0.86 1.82
N ASP A 73 -0.69 1.89 2.47
CA ASP A 73 -0.59 2.00 3.92
C ASP A 73 -1.82 2.64 4.57
N LEU A 74 -2.64 3.37 3.80
CA LEU A 74 -3.83 4.06 4.32
C LEU A 74 -4.78 3.12 5.06
N SER A 75 -4.92 1.88 4.57
CA SER A 75 -5.73 0.85 5.24
C SER A 75 -5.25 0.49 6.65
N MET A 76 -3.96 0.64 6.96
CA MET A 76 -3.43 0.49 8.32
C MET A 76 -3.61 1.76 9.14
N PHE A 77 -3.54 2.94 8.51
CA PHE A 77 -3.73 4.21 9.21
C PHE A 77 -5.13 4.36 9.77
N GLU A 78 -6.13 3.85 9.06
CA GLU A 78 -7.53 3.82 9.51
C GLU A 78 -7.77 2.86 10.69
N LEU A 79 -6.85 1.90 10.91
CA LEU A 79 -7.01 0.88 11.95
C LEU A 79 -6.67 1.41 13.34
N THR A 80 -5.68 2.31 13.47
CA THR A 80 -5.12 2.74 14.75
C THR A 80 -5.05 4.26 14.86
N PRO A 81 -5.26 4.84 16.06
CA PRO A 81 -4.98 6.25 16.28
C PRO A 81 -3.48 6.60 16.21
N ASN A 82 -2.57 5.62 16.30
CA ASN A 82 -1.13 5.87 16.26
C ASN A 82 -0.55 5.63 14.85
N SER A 83 -1.12 6.29 13.85
CA SER A 83 -0.69 6.20 12.45
C SER A 83 0.34 7.28 12.11
N VAL A 84 1.43 6.89 11.44
CA VAL A 84 2.57 7.76 11.13
C VAL A 84 2.87 7.73 9.63
N ALA A 85 2.80 8.89 8.98
CA ALA A 85 3.30 9.06 7.62
C ALA A 85 4.79 9.47 7.63
N MET A 86 5.57 8.93 6.70
CA MET A 86 6.95 9.37 6.48
C MET A 86 7.06 10.82 5.96
N GLY A 87 8.21 11.46 6.21
CA GLY A 87 8.42 12.86 5.85
C GLY A 87 8.50 13.12 4.34
N ASN A 88 8.82 12.12 3.54
CA ASN A 88 8.79 12.17 2.06
C ASN A 88 7.47 11.71 1.45
N SER A 89 6.49 11.29 2.25
CA SER A 89 5.17 10.90 1.75
C SER A 89 4.48 12.05 1.02
N LEU A 90 3.63 11.71 0.05
CA LEU A 90 2.78 12.68 -0.65
C LEU A 90 1.86 13.41 0.35
N PRO A 91 1.49 14.68 0.09
CA PRO A 91 0.61 15.45 0.97
C PRO A 91 -0.68 14.70 1.34
N GLU A 92 -1.32 14.05 0.36
CA GLU A 92 -2.55 13.26 0.60
C GLU A 92 -2.36 12.09 1.57
N ILE A 93 -1.16 11.51 1.67
CA ILE A 93 -0.85 10.43 2.60
C ILE A 93 -0.64 10.99 4.00
N LYS A 94 0.08 12.12 4.11
CA LYS A 94 0.31 12.82 5.38
C LYS A 94 -0.98 13.29 6.02
N GLU A 95 -1.92 13.81 5.23
CA GLU A 95 -3.24 14.24 5.70
C GLU A 95 -4.09 13.11 6.30
N LYS A 96 -3.77 11.86 5.97
CA LYS A 96 -4.50 10.67 6.45
C LYS A 96 -3.84 10.00 7.65
N ALA A 97 -2.64 10.42 8.03
CA ALA A 97 -1.97 9.95 9.23
C ALA A 97 -2.19 10.92 10.39
N ASN A 98 -2.18 10.41 11.62
CA ASN A 98 -2.29 11.25 12.82
C ASN A 98 -0.96 11.92 13.19
N TYR A 99 0.15 11.37 12.71
CA TYR A 99 1.48 11.91 12.91
C TYR A 99 2.28 11.88 11.60
N VAL A 100 3.24 12.79 11.49
CA VAL A 100 4.22 12.81 10.40
C VAL A 100 5.61 12.77 11.02
N THR A 101 6.46 11.87 10.55
CA THR A 101 7.85 11.73 11.00
C THR A 101 8.83 12.32 9.97
N ALA A 102 10.14 12.20 10.23
CA ALA A 102 11.19 12.59 9.30
C ALA A 102 11.12 11.81 7.98
N SER A 103 11.79 12.33 6.94
CA SER A 103 11.95 11.60 5.67
C SER A 103 12.84 10.37 5.87
N ASN A 104 12.56 9.27 5.16
CA ASN A 104 13.50 8.14 5.05
C ASN A 104 14.48 8.27 3.87
N ASP A 105 14.45 9.37 3.11
CA ASP A 105 15.42 9.61 2.04
C ASP A 105 16.87 9.75 2.58
N GLU A 106 17.05 9.87 3.90
CA GLU A 106 18.37 9.88 4.56
C GLU A 106 18.90 8.48 4.94
N ASP A 107 18.05 7.43 4.91
CA ASP A 107 18.43 6.04 5.26
C ASP A 107 18.63 5.14 4.01
N GLU A 108 18.30 5.64 2.81
CA GLU A 108 18.70 5.01 1.55
C GLU A 108 20.12 5.41 1.19
N GLY A 109 21.08 4.70 1.77
CA GLY A 109 22.52 4.91 1.56
C GLY A 109 22.93 5.18 0.12
N SER A 110 23.87 6.13 0.02
CA SER A 110 24.72 6.45 -1.13
C SER A 110 25.48 5.25 -1.69
#